data_AF-G8TBU5-F1
#
_entry.id   AF-G8TBU5-F1
#
_cell.length_a   1.000
_cell.length_b   1.000
_cell.length_c   1.000
_cell.angle_alpha   90.00
_cell.angle_beta   90.00
_cell.angle_gamma   90.00
#
_symmetry.space_group_name_H-M   'P 1'
#
loop_
_entity.id
_entity.type
_entity.pdbx_description
1 polymer ?
#
loop_
_entity_poly.entity_id
_entity_poly.type
_entity_poly.pdbx_seq_one_letter_code
_entity_poly.pdbx_strand_id
1 'polypeptide(L)'
;MLPDNFNKDFTKAFTQNCILYSTTEEYSHGNLLFIQFTGDAREIKPIAVSVTNNMYQGKLVSRIIWGLENKSIPNASLLCSTIRNLINELNVYIRQEPYTCTHCNELIHTLGAFYELANSLNNDLSEQVLNKMKDLDACIYNTDRHADINSYYLFETIEQIEFYLKNLLTYYYHFLIVKEMENENNNGIGLTTQVADYLLELIGMIETVSNDIENVLDMLLTWEVRVDLCEEQAIHN
;
A
#
# COMPACT_ATOMS: atom_id res chain seq x y z
N MET A 1 -35.87 6.67 -16.56
CA MET A 1 -36.41 7.81 -15.77
C MET A 1 -36.74 7.29 -14.39
N LEU A 2 -35.87 7.52 -13.40
CA LEU A 2 -36.11 7.15 -12.01
C LEU A 2 -37.20 8.08 -11.44
N PRO A 3 -38.19 7.56 -10.69
CA PRO A 3 -39.20 8.40 -10.08
C PRO A 3 -38.60 9.16 -8.90
N ASP A 4 -38.58 10.47 -9.06
CA ASP A 4 -37.98 11.50 -8.23
C ASP A 4 -38.78 11.77 -6.94
N ASN A 5 -39.20 10.73 -6.24
CA ASN A 5 -39.94 10.85 -4.98
C ASN A 5 -39.36 9.92 -3.92
N PHE A 6 -38.12 10.21 -3.53
CA PHE A 6 -37.66 9.84 -2.20
C PHE A 6 -38.57 10.51 -1.16
N ASN A 7 -39.17 9.73 -0.27
CA ASN A 7 -40.08 10.24 0.75
C ASN A 7 -39.32 11.19 1.69
N LYS A 8 -39.48 12.50 1.48
CA LYS A 8 -38.80 13.55 2.27
C LYS A 8 -39.11 13.43 3.76
N ASP A 9 -40.22 12.82 4.15
CA ASP A 9 -40.56 12.58 5.55
C ASP A 9 -39.69 11.49 6.17
N PHE A 10 -39.28 10.47 5.41
CA PHE A 10 -38.31 9.47 5.86
C PHE A 10 -36.92 10.09 6.03
N THR A 11 -36.44 10.84 5.04
CA THR A 11 -35.12 11.50 5.12
C THR A 11 -35.07 12.45 6.31
N LYS A 12 -36.14 13.23 6.54
CA LYS A 12 -36.26 14.17 7.66
C LYS A 12 -36.36 13.46 9.01
N ALA A 13 -37.13 12.37 9.10
CA ALA A 13 -37.20 11.54 10.32
C ALA A 13 -35.87 10.83 10.62
N PHE A 14 -35.13 10.40 9.59
CA PHE A 14 -33.79 9.82 9.73
C PHE A 14 -32.78 10.86 10.24
N THR A 15 -32.77 12.07 9.67
CA THR A 15 -31.86 13.15 10.14
C THR A 15 -32.20 13.67 11.52
N GLN A 16 -33.49 13.72 11.89
CA GLN A 16 -33.94 14.21 13.19
C GLN A 16 -33.69 13.21 14.34
N ASN A 17 -33.74 11.91 14.07
CA ASN A 17 -33.63 10.88 15.11
C ASN A 17 -32.21 10.29 15.26
N CYS A 18 -31.33 10.48 14.29
CA CYS A 18 -29.92 10.10 14.38
C CYS A 18 -29.11 11.20 15.08
N ILE A 19 -29.29 11.34 16.39
CA ILE A 19 -28.42 12.18 17.23
C ILE A 19 -27.19 11.34 17.60
N LEU A 20 -26.04 11.66 17.03
CA LEU A 20 -24.74 11.17 17.50
C LEU A 20 -24.50 11.72 18.90
N TYR A 21 -24.72 10.90 19.93
CA TYR A 21 -24.38 11.27 21.29
C TYR A 21 -22.86 11.26 21.47
N SER A 22 -22.32 12.39 21.93
CA SER A 22 -20.95 12.44 22.43
C SER A 22 -20.80 11.52 23.64
N THR A 23 -19.67 10.81 23.65
CA THR A 23 -19.20 9.83 24.65
C THR A 23 -19.64 10.13 26.08
N THR A 24 -20.40 9.19 26.66
CA THR A 24 -20.50 9.01 28.12
C THR A 24 -19.67 7.78 28.49
N GLU A 25 -18.81 7.93 29.50
CA GLU A 25 -17.61 7.13 29.79
C GLU A 25 -17.82 5.68 30.27
N GLU A 26 -18.91 4.98 29.93
CA GLU A 26 -19.26 3.73 30.65
C GLU A 26 -19.28 2.41 29.86
N TYR A 27 -18.92 2.37 28.56
CA TYR A 27 -18.86 1.08 27.85
C TYR A 27 -17.62 0.92 26.94
N SER A 28 -16.92 -0.21 27.10
CA SER A 28 -15.70 -0.58 26.36
C SER A 28 -15.95 -1.08 24.93
N HIS A 29 -17.21 -1.12 24.49
CA HIS A 29 -17.61 -1.43 23.12
C HIS A 29 -18.58 -0.33 22.70
N GLY A 30 -18.16 0.50 21.75
CA GLY A 30 -18.80 1.77 21.40
C GLY A 30 -20.32 1.66 21.21
N ASN A 31 -21.01 2.71 21.66
CA ASN A 31 -22.46 2.88 21.58
C ASN A 31 -22.97 2.69 20.14
N LEU A 32 -23.42 1.48 19.81
CA LEU A 32 -24.16 1.21 18.57
C LEU A 32 -25.64 1.15 18.90
N LEU A 33 -26.36 2.21 18.51
CA LEU A 33 -27.82 2.25 18.58
C LEU A 33 -28.39 1.57 17.32
N PHE A 34 -28.94 0.37 17.47
CA PHE A 34 -29.69 -0.29 16.40
C PHE A 34 -31.12 0.27 16.37
N ILE A 35 -31.40 1.19 15.45
CA ILE A 35 -32.78 1.65 15.17
C ILE A 35 -33.37 0.73 14.10
N GLN A 36 -34.42 0.00 14.45
CA GLN A 36 -35.19 -0.80 13.51
C GLN A 36 -36.22 0.08 12.81
N PHE A 37 -35.99 0.42 11.54
CA PHE A 37 -36.95 1.13 10.73
C PHE A 37 -37.97 0.15 10.12
N THR A 38 -39.26 0.44 10.26
CA THR A 38 -40.32 -0.22 9.49
C THR A 38 -40.44 0.49 8.13
N GLY A 39 -40.06 -0.19 7.05
CA GLY A 39 -40.14 0.33 5.67
C GLY A 39 -40.41 -0.79 4.67
N ASP A 40 -40.78 -0.45 3.43
CA ASP A 40 -40.99 -1.45 2.37
C ASP A 40 -39.67 -2.21 2.15
N ALA A 41 -39.73 -3.55 2.13
CA ALA A 41 -38.57 -4.39 1.85
C ALA A 41 -37.89 -4.02 0.52
N ARG A 42 -38.64 -3.44 -0.43
CA ARG A 42 -38.12 -2.93 -1.71
C ARG A 42 -37.28 -1.65 -1.56
N GLU A 43 -37.57 -0.82 -0.56
CA GLU A 43 -36.83 0.42 -0.27
C GLU A 43 -35.63 0.16 0.67
N ILE A 44 -35.80 -0.77 1.63
CA ILE A 44 -34.76 -1.12 2.60
C ILE A 44 -33.63 -1.93 1.95
N LYS A 45 -33.94 -2.81 0.99
CA LYS A 45 -32.94 -3.70 0.38
C LYS A 45 -31.81 -2.93 -0.33
N PRO A 46 -32.07 -1.92 -1.20
CA PRO A 46 -31.02 -1.10 -1.79
C PRO A 46 -30.17 -0.36 -0.75
N ILE A 47 -30.79 0.17 0.31
CA ILE A 47 -30.09 0.88 1.39
C ILE A 47 -29.15 -0.08 2.14
N ALA A 48 -29.64 -1.27 2.51
CA ALA A 48 -28.83 -2.28 3.19
C ALA A 48 -27.64 -2.74 2.34
N VAL A 49 -27.84 -2.90 1.02
CA VAL A 49 -26.75 -3.22 0.07
C VAL A 49 -25.73 -2.09 -0.01
N SER A 50 -26.18 -0.84 -0.14
CA SER A 50 -25.31 0.34 -0.18
C SER A 50 -24.48 0.50 1.10
N VAL A 51 -25.12 0.40 2.27
CA VAL A 51 -24.43 0.49 3.58
C VAL A 51 -23.40 -0.64 3.73
N THR A 52 -23.77 -1.87 3.39
CA THR A 52 -22.85 -3.03 3.49
C THR A 52 -21.63 -2.86 2.58
N ASN A 53 -21.83 -2.38 1.35
CA ASN A 53 -20.74 -2.13 0.41
C ASN A 53 -19.82 -1.00 0.89
N ASN A 54 -20.38 0.12 1.38
CA ASN A 54 -19.58 1.24 1.89
C ASN A 54 -18.78 0.86 3.14
N MET A 55 -19.36 0.07 4.06
CA MET A 55 -18.64 -0.41 5.25
C MET A 55 -17.48 -1.34 4.89
N TYR A 56 -17.65 -2.19 3.88
CA TYR A 56 -16.59 -3.07 3.41
C TYR A 56 -15.46 -2.29 2.73
N GLN A 57 -15.81 -1.40 1.79
CA GLN A 57 -14.84 -0.56 1.08
C GLN A 57 -14.05 0.31 2.06
N GLY A 58 -14.73 1.00 2.99
CA GLY A 58 -14.04 1.82 4.00
C GLY A 58 -13.07 1.02 4.86
N LYS A 59 -13.46 -0.20 5.29
CA LYS A 59 -12.56 -1.07 6.05
C LYS A 59 -11.33 -1.50 5.25
N LEU A 60 -11.48 -1.77 3.96
CA LEU A 60 -10.38 -2.17 3.09
C LEU A 60 -9.44 -0.99 2.82
N VAL A 61 -9.99 0.17 2.44
CA VAL A 61 -9.22 1.41 2.21
C VAL A 61 -8.44 1.81 3.47
N SER A 62 -9.09 1.82 4.63
CA SER A 62 -8.42 2.08 5.91
C SER A 62 -7.27 1.11 6.20
N ARG A 63 -7.39 -0.17 5.83
CA ARG A 63 -6.30 -1.16 5.98
C ARG A 63 -5.14 -0.90 5.03
N ILE A 64 -5.42 -0.52 3.79
CA ILE A 64 -4.39 -0.13 2.82
C ILE A 64 -3.63 1.08 3.34
N ILE A 65 -4.35 2.13 3.76
CA ILE A 65 -3.75 3.35 4.35
C ILE A 65 -2.85 2.97 5.53
N TRP A 66 -3.35 2.15 6.45
CA TRP A 66 -2.57 1.72 7.61
C TRP A 66 -1.30 0.96 7.19
N GLY A 67 -1.40 0.04 6.24
CA GLY A 67 -0.26 -0.72 5.72
C GLY A 67 0.80 0.17 5.08
N LEU A 68 0.37 1.14 4.26
CA LEU A 68 1.25 2.12 3.64
C LEU A 68 1.98 2.97 4.69
N GLU A 69 1.24 3.59 5.62
CA GLU A 69 1.81 4.52 6.61
C GLU A 69 2.71 3.86 7.64
N ASN A 70 2.37 2.63 8.06
CA ASN A 70 3.03 2.00 9.22
C ASN A 70 4.04 0.93 8.82
N LYS A 71 4.06 0.49 7.55
CA LYS A 71 4.98 -0.54 7.08
C LYS A 71 5.67 -0.14 5.79
N SER A 72 4.95 -0.04 4.68
CA SER A 72 5.54 0.05 3.34
C SER A 72 6.40 1.32 3.18
N ILE A 73 5.88 2.48 3.56
CA ILE A 73 6.62 3.76 3.45
C ILE A 73 7.81 3.81 4.43
N PRO A 74 7.65 3.51 5.74
CA PRO A 74 8.78 3.45 6.66
C PRO A 74 9.89 2.50 6.20
N ASN A 75 9.54 1.30 5.73
CA ASN A 75 10.52 0.31 5.30
C ASN A 75 11.18 0.70 3.96
N ALA A 76 10.45 1.32 3.03
CA ALA A 76 11.04 1.88 1.81
C ALA A 76 12.04 3.01 2.11
N SER A 77 11.71 3.88 3.08
CA SER A 77 12.62 4.92 3.56
C SER A 77 13.88 4.34 4.23
N LEU A 78 13.70 3.28 5.02
CA LEU A 78 14.80 2.58 5.65
C LEU A 78 15.70 1.89 4.61
N LEU A 79 15.12 1.24 3.60
CA LEU A 79 15.85 0.67 2.47
C LEU A 79 16.70 1.72 1.75
N CYS A 80 16.15 2.90 1.46
CA CYS A 80 16.92 4.01 0.86
C CYS A 80 18.12 4.41 1.73
N SER A 81 17.94 4.41 3.05
CA SER A 81 19.00 4.72 4.01
C SER A 81 20.08 3.63 4.04
N THR A 82 19.69 2.35 4.04
CA THR A 82 20.59 1.20 3.97
C THR A 82 21.44 1.24 2.69
N ILE A 83 20.83 1.48 1.54
CA ILE A 83 21.56 1.58 0.26
C ILE A 83 22.59 2.72 0.31
N ARG A 84 22.20 3.90 0.80
CA ARG A 84 23.10 5.05 0.93
C ARG A 84 24.28 4.76 1.86
N ASN A 85 24.01 4.13 3.00
CA ASN A 85 25.06 3.73 3.94
C ASN A 85 26.02 2.74 3.29
N LEU A 86 25.50 1.74 2.58
CA LEU A 86 26.34 0.76 1.88
C LEU A 86 27.22 1.42 0.81
N ILE A 87 26.68 2.35 0.03
CA ILE A 87 27.47 3.13 -0.94
C ILE A 87 28.62 3.87 -0.23
N ASN A 88 28.36 4.50 0.91
CA ASN A 88 29.37 5.21 1.67
C ASN A 88 30.45 4.27 2.23
N GLU A 89 30.06 3.14 2.79
CA GLU A 89 30.98 2.10 3.26
C GLU A 89 31.90 1.66 2.12
N LEU A 90 31.34 1.25 0.97
CA LEU A 90 32.12 0.82 -0.19
C LEU A 90 33.07 1.91 -0.70
N ASN A 91 32.67 3.17 -0.69
CA ASN A 91 33.53 4.30 -1.06
C ASN A 91 34.72 4.48 -0.10
N VAL A 92 34.53 4.24 1.20
CA VAL A 92 35.64 4.24 2.17
C VAL A 92 36.57 3.05 1.91
N TYR A 93 36.00 1.87 1.63
CA TYR A 93 36.77 0.66 1.32
C TYR A 93 37.68 0.82 0.11
N ILE A 94 37.18 1.40 -0.99
CA ILE A 94 37.97 1.65 -2.21
C ILE A 94 39.27 2.42 -1.91
N ARG A 95 39.24 3.34 -0.94
CA ARG A 95 40.42 4.13 -0.55
C ARG A 95 41.44 3.33 0.25
N GLN A 96 41.00 2.27 0.93
CA GLN A 96 41.83 1.41 1.76
C GLN A 96 42.45 0.27 0.97
N GLU A 97 41.74 -0.29 -0.02
CA GLU A 97 42.21 -1.40 -0.86
C GLU A 97 42.03 -1.11 -2.36
N PRO A 98 43.02 -0.52 -3.04
CA PRO A 98 42.89 -0.12 -4.44
C PRO A 98 42.74 -1.28 -5.43
N TYR A 99 43.15 -2.49 -5.05
CA TYR A 99 43.14 -3.68 -5.92
C TYR A 99 41.73 -4.24 -6.18
N THR A 100 40.76 -3.94 -5.31
CA THR A 100 39.34 -4.33 -5.46
C THR A 100 38.46 -3.18 -5.93
N CYS A 101 39.05 -2.01 -6.19
CA CYS A 101 38.38 -0.77 -6.59
C CYS A 101 37.45 -0.95 -7.79
N THR A 102 37.86 -1.68 -8.83
CA THR A 102 37.01 -1.90 -10.02
C THR A 102 35.71 -2.62 -9.67
N HIS A 103 35.79 -3.71 -8.90
CA HIS A 103 34.61 -4.48 -8.48
C HIS A 103 33.70 -3.65 -7.57
N CYS A 104 34.25 -2.95 -6.57
CA CYS A 104 33.46 -2.09 -5.69
C CYS A 104 32.80 -0.93 -6.45
N ASN A 105 33.45 -0.37 -7.48
CA ASN A 105 32.85 0.67 -8.33
C ASN A 105 31.66 0.16 -9.13
N GLU A 106 31.74 -1.05 -9.68
CA GLU A 106 30.61 -1.69 -10.37
C GLU A 106 29.43 -1.90 -9.41
N LEU A 107 29.70 -2.39 -8.20
CA LEU A 107 28.67 -2.57 -7.18
C LEU A 107 28.04 -1.23 -6.75
N ILE A 108 28.85 -0.20 -6.53
CA ILE A 108 28.37 1.15 -6.22
C ILE A 108 27.47 1.70 -7.33
N HIS A 109 27.84 1.48 -8.59
CA HIS A 109 27.02 1.92 -9.72
C HIS A 109 25.65 1.24 -9.71
N THR A 110 25.60 -0.07 -9.51
CA THR A 110 24.34 -0.82 -9.39
C THR A 110 23.52 -0.36 -8.18
N LEU A 111 24.15 -0.14 -7.02
CA LEU A 111 23.49 0.40 -5.84
C LEU A 111 22.94 1.81 -6.06
N GLY A 112 23.61 2.63 -6.86
CA GLY A 112 23.12 3.97 -7.25
C GLY A 112 21.82 3.88 -8.06
N ALA A 113 21.79 3.04 -9.08
CA ALA A 113 20.57 2.79 -9.86
C ALA A 113 19.44 2.19 -9.00
N PHE A 114 19.79 1.29 -8.08
CA PHE A 114 18.83 0.71 -7.15
C PHE A 114 18.26 1.74 -6.16
N TYR A 115 19.12 2.64 -5.66
CA TYR A 115 18.70 3.75 -4.81
C TYR A 115 17.68 4.66 -5.51
N GLU A 116 17.90 4.99 -6.78
CA GLU A 116 16.95 5.80 -7.56
C GLU A 116 15.57 5.12 -7.67
N LEU A 117 15.56 3.80 -7.94
CA LEU A 117 14.33 3.01 -7.94
C LEU A 117 13.63 3.03 -6.57
N ALA A 118 14.35 2.71 -5.50
CA ALA A 118 13.79 2.66 -4.14
C ALA A 118 13.27 4.04 -3.67
N ASN A 119 13.97 5.10 -4.04
CA ASN A 119 13.55 6.47 -3.74
C ASN A 119 12.29 6.86 -4.53
N SER A 120 12.20 6.46 -5.81
CA SER A 120 11.02 6.71 -6.64
C SER A 120 9.80 5.96 -6.11
N LEU A 121 10.00 4.69 -5.74
CA LEU A 121 9.00 3.88 -5.03
C LEU A 121 8.51 4.58 -3.75
N ASN A 122 9.42 5.03 -2.88
CA ASN A 122 9.04 5.67 -1.63
C ASN A 122 8.22 6.95 -1.85
N ASN A 123 8.61 7.75 -2.83
CA ASN A 123 7.87 8.96 -3.20
C ASN A 123 6.51 8.63 -3.78
N ASP A 124 6.42 7.66 -4.69
CA ASP A 124 5.16 7.28 -5.33
C ASP A 124 4.17 6.65 -4.35
N LEU A 125 4.65 5.79 -3.42
CA LEU A 125 3.82 5.26 -2.34
C LEU A 125 3.25 6.38 -1.47
N SER A 126 4.07 7.38 -1.15
CA SER A 126 3.68 8.47 -0.24
C SER A 126 2.79 9.52 -0.91
N GLU A 127 3.14 9.95 -2.11
CA GLU A 127 2.52 11.09 -2.79
C GLU A 127 1.37 10.68 -3.71
N GLN A 128 1.47 9.52 -4.35
CA GLN A 128 0.47 9.07 -5.31
C GLN A 128 -0.48 8.08 -4.67
N VAL A 129 0.03 6.95 -4.17
CA VAL A 129 -0.82 5.87 -3.66
C VAL A 129 -1.53 6.27 -2.38
N LEU A 130 -0.79 6.71 -1.35
CA LEU A 130 -1.37 7.04 -0.06
C LEU A 130 -2.37 8.21 -0.13
N ASN A 131 -2.04 9.27 -0.87
CA ASN A 131 -2.95 10.41 -1.02
C ASN A 131 -4.23 10.02 -1.77
N LYS A 132 -4.13 9.25 -2.86
CA LYS A 132 -5.31 8.70 -3.55
C LYS A 132 -6.18 7.89 -2.58
N MET A 133 -5.59 7.03 -1.76
CA MET A 133 -6.34 6.23 -0.78
C MET A 133 -7.01 7.10 0.30
N LYS A 134 -6.35 8.16 0.78
CA LYS A 134 -6.94 9.10 1.75
C LYS A 134 -8.10 9.90 1.17
N ASP A 135 -7.98 10.33 -0.08
CA ASP A 135 -9.07 11.02 -0.78
C ASP A 135 -10.29 10.10 -0.94
N LEU A 136 -10.06 8.82 -1.25
CA LEU A 136 -11.12 7.80 -1.31
C LEU A 136 -11.75 7.54 0.06
N ASP A 137 -10.96 7.40 1.11
CA ASP A 137 -11.47 7.20 2.48
C ASP A 137 -12.39 8.36 2.88
N ALA A 138 -11.99 9.61 2.58
CA ALA A 138 -12.82 10.77 2.80
C ALA A 138 -14.11 10.76 1.96
N CYS A 139 -14.09 10.22 0.75
CA CYS A 139 -15.30 10.13 -0.09
C CYS A 139 -16.27 9.05 0.40
N ILE A 140 -15.79 7.90 0.87
CA ILE A 140 -16.64 6.79 1.34
C ILE A 140 -17.56 7.21 2.50
N TYR A 141 -17.09 8.11 3.37
CA TYR A 141 -17.84 8.55 4.55
C TYR A 141 -18.62 9.87 4.36
N ASN A 142 -18.46 10.58 3.23
CA ASN A 142 -19.17 11.82 2.96
C ASN A 142 -20.48 11.57 2.18
N THR A 143 -21.63 11.80 2.84
CA THR A 143 -22.98 11.59 2.27
C THR A 143 -23.31 12.44 1.06
N ASP A 144 -22.61 13.56 0.84
CA ASP A 144 -22.83 14.47 -0.30
C ASP A 144 -22.02 14.11 -1.55
N ARG A 145 -21.10 13.13 -1.45
CA ARG A 145 -20.25 12.69 -2.55
C ARG A 145 -20.22 11.17 -2.60
N HIS A 146 -21.21 10.58 -3.26
CA HIS A 146 -21.00 9.23 -3.79
C HIS A 146 -19.91 9.34 -4.86
N ALA A 147 -18.67 9.03 -4.48
CA ALA A 147 -17.61 8.85 -5.47
C ALA A 147 -18.03 7.64 -6.33
N ASP A 148 -18.14 7.89 -7.63
CA ASP A 148 -18.26 6.83 -8.64
C ASP A 148 -16.88 6.16 -8.71
N ILE A 149 -16.59 5.32 -7.71
CA ILE A 149 -15.34 4.57 -7.61
C ILE A 149 -15.45 3.45 -8.66
N ASN A 150 -14.77 3.64 -9.78
CA ASN A 150 -14.68 2.64 -10.83
C ASN A 150 -13.36 1.87 -10.76
N SER A 151 -13.31 0.69 -11.36
CA SER A 151 -12.11 -0.17 -11.37
C SER A 151 -10.90 0.50 -12.04
N TYR A 152 -11.15 1.37 -13.02
CA TYR A 152 -10.11 2.18 -13.66
C TYR A 152 -9.31 3.05 -12.68
N TYR A 153 -9.93 3.49 -11.58
CA TYR A 153 -9.25 4.27 -10.54
C TYR A 153 -8.15 3.46 -9.83
N LEU A 154 -8.31 2.14 -9.74
CA LEU A 154 -7.37 1.23 -9.09
C LEU A 154 -6.30 0.73 -10.06
N PHE A 155 -6.66 0.57 -11.33
CA PHE A 155 -5.80 0.03 -12.39
C PHE A 155 -4.41 0.70 -12.44
N GLU A 156 -4.35 2.04 -12.54
CA GLU A 156 -3.06 2.76 -12.61
C GLU A 156 -2.20 2.54 -11.36
N THR A 157 -2.85 2.45 -10.19
CA THR A 157 -2.17 2.25 -8.91
C THR A 157 -1.61 0.83 -8.81
N ILE A 158 -2.38 -0.15 -9.29
CA ILE A 158 -1.99 -1.57 -9.36
C ILE A 158 -0.80 -1.73 -10.30
N GLU A 159 -0.87 -1.23 -11.54
CA GLU A 159 0.24 -1.32 -12.51
C GLU A 159 1.54 -0.70 -11.97
N GLN A 160 1.44 0.46 -11.30
CA GLN A 160 2.59 1.13 -10.71
C GLN A 160 3.23 0.29 -9.60
N ILE A 161 2.43 -0.31 -8.72
CA ILE A 161 2.92 -1.18 -7.65
C ILE A 161 3.54 -2.46 -8.21
N GLU A 162 2.91 -3.09 -9.21
CA GLU A 162 3.45 -4.27 -9.89
C GLU A 162 4.79 -3.98 -10.55
N PHE A 163 4.92 -2.82 -11.21
CA PHE A 163 6.19 -2.36 -11.78
C PHE A 163 7.28 -2.33 -10.71
N TYR A 164 7.02 -1.71 -9.56
CA TYR A 164 8.02 -1.63 -8.50
C TYR A 164 8.36 -2.99 -7.91
N LEU A 165 7.36 -3.83 -7.62
CA LEU A 165 7.57 -5.16 -7.05
C LEU A 165 8.44 -6.02 -7.98
N LYS A 166 8.15 -6.01 -9.29
CA LYS A 166 8.95 -6.71 -10.30
C LYS A 166 10.41 -6.23 -10.32
N ASN A 167 10.64 -4.93 -10.25
CA ASN A 167 11.99 -4.37 -10.27
C ASN A 167 12.74 -4.65 -8.95
N LEU A 168 12.08 -4.55 -7.79
CA LEU A 168 12.66 -4.94 -6.50
C LEU A 168 13.13 -6.40 -6.51
N LEU A 169 12.29 -7.32 -7.00
CA LEU A 169 12.65 -8.72 -7.13
C LEU A 169 13.82 -8.94 -8.10
N THR A 170 13.90 -8.17 -9.19
CA THR A 170 15.03 -8.23 -10.11
C THR A 170 16.35 -7.86 -9.42
N TYR A 171 16.35 -6.78 -8.62
CA TYR A 171 17.52 -6.39 -7.84
C TYR A 171 17.82 -7.37 -6.69
N TYR A 172 16.81 -7.94 -6.04
CA TYR A 172 16.97 -9.00 -5.05
C TYR A 172 17.79 -10.17 -5.62
N TYR A 173 17.37 -10.70 -6.78
CA TYR A 173 18.10 -11.80 -7.41
C TYR A 173 19.49 -11.40 -7.88
N HIS A 174 19.66 -10.17 -8.38
CA HIS A 174 20.97 -9.66 -8.75
C HIS A 174 21.93 -9.65 -7.56
N PHE A 175 21.53 -9.06 -6.43
CA PHE A 175 22.38 -8.99 -5.24
C PHE A 175 22.60 -10.34 -4.59
N LEU A 176 21.63 -11.26 -4.68
CA LEU A 176 21.81 -12.64 -4.23
C LEU A 176 22.94 -13.34 -5.00
N ILE A 177 22.97 -13.21 -6.33
CA ILE A 177 24.04 -13.75 -7.18
C ILE A 177 25.39 -13.11 -6.85
N VAL A 178 25.43 -11.78 -6.71
CA VAL A 178 26.69 -11.08 -6.36
C VAL A 178 27.21 -11.55 -5.00
N LYS A 179 26.33 -11.70 -4.00
CA LYS A 179 26.70 -12.24 -2.69
C LYS A 179 27.25 -13.67 -2.79
N GLU A 180 26.65 -14.53 -3.60
CA GLU A 180 27.15 -15.91 -3.82
C GLU A 180 28.56 -15.90 -4.45
N MET A 181 28.80 -15.03 -5.43
CA MET A 181 30.14 -14.87 -6.04
C MET A 181 31.19 -14.40 -5.01
N GLU A 182 30.82 -13.51 -4.09
CA GLU A 182 31.70 -13.07 -3.00
C GLU A 182 32.05 -14.22 -2.03
N ASN A 183 31.12 -15.15 -1.80
CA ASN A 183 31.33 -16.32 -0.95
C ASN A 183 32.15 -17.43 -1.64
N GLU A 184 31.99 -17.64 -2.95
CA GLU A 184 32.70 -18.68 -3.70
C GLU A 184 34.16 -18.32 -4.00
N ASN A 185 34.52 -17.03 -3.97
CA ASN A 185 35.87 -16.51 -4.13
C ASN A 185 36.78 -16.82 -2.91
N ASN A 186 36.94 -18.12 -2.60
CA ASN A 186 37.69 -18.80 -1.52
C ASN A 186 39.18 -18.40 -1.34
N ASN A 187 39.63 -17.25 -1.84
CA ASN A 187 40.97 -16.72 -1.65
C ASN A 187 41.17 -15.97 -0.32
N GLY A 188 40.22 -16.03 0.62
CA GLY A 188 40.45 -15.65 2.01
C GLY A 188 40.85 -14.19 2.24
N ILE A 189 40.32 -13.27 1.44
CA ILE A 189 40.45 -11.83 1.70
C ILE A 189 39.23 -11.44 2.53
N GLY A 190 39.42 -10.97 3.77
CA GLY A 190 38.30 -10.58 4.66
C GLY A 190 37.35 -9.53 4.08
N LEU A 191 37.76 -8.85 2.99
CA LEU A 191 36.97 -7.91 2.21
C LEU A 191 35.72 -8.56 1.57
N THR A 192 35.84 -9.76 1.00
CA THR A 192 34.69 -10.42 0.33
C THR A 192 33.63 -10.86 1.35
N THR A 193 34.07 -11.27 2.55
CA THR A 193 33.17 -11.64 3.64
C THR A 193 32.36 -10.45 4.15
N GLN A 194 32.99 -9.27 4.30
CA GLN A 194 32.27 -8.09 4.77
C GLN A 194 31.30 -7.51 3.73
N VAL A 195 31.68 -7.52 2.44
CA VAL A 195 30.77 -7.14 1.35
C VAL A 195 29.58 -8.10 1.28
N ALA A 196 29.81 -9.40 1.45
CA ALA A 196 28.74 -10.40 1.50
C ALA A 196 27.78 -10.19 2.69
N ASP A 197 28.28 -9.78 3.85
CA ASP A 197 27.44 -9.45 5.02
C ASP A 197 26.55 -8.22 4.76
N TYR A 198 27.12 -7.17 4.17
CA TYR A 198 26.34 -5.99 3.78
C TYR A 198 25.29 -6.29 2.71
N LEU A 199 25.65 -7.12 1.72
CA LEU A 199 24.71 -7.57 0.70
C LEU A 199 23.59 -8.41 1.31
N LEU A 200 23.88 -9.25 2.31
CA LEU A 200 22.87 -10.02 3.02
C LEU A 200 21.88 -9.12 3.77
N GLU A 201 22.36 -8.08 4.46
CA GLU A 201 21.50 -7.09 5.09
C GLU A 201 20.61 -6.39 4.05
N LEU A 202 21.20 -5.93 2.94
CA LEU A 202 20.45 -5.30 1.86
C LEU A 202 19.36 -6.24 1.31
N ILE A 203 19.69 -7.49 1.02
CA ILE A 203 18.76 -8.51 0.50
C ILE A 203 17.56 -8.68 1.46
N GLY A 204 17.80 -8.80 2.77
CA GLY A 204 16.73 -8.92 3.76
C GLY A 204 15.83 -7.68 3.82
N MET A 205 16.39 -6.50 3.58
CA MET A 205 15.61 -5.26 3.49
C MET A 205 14.77 -5.20 2.22
N ILE A 206 15.30 -5.66 1.08
CA ILE A 206 14.53 -5.78 -0.17
C ILE A 206 13.37 -6.75 0.00
N GLU A 207 13.60 -7.89 0.65
CA GLU A 207 12.56 -8.89 0.93
C GLU A 207 11.45 -8.30 1.81
N THR A 208 11.83 -7.60 2.89
CA THR A 208 10.87 -6.94 3.79
C THR A 208 10.00 -5.94 3.04
N VAL A 209 10.60 -5.05 2.26
CA VAL A 209 9.86 -4.05 1.47
C VAL A 209 8.99 -4.70 0.41
N SER A 210 9.49 -5.73 -0.28
CA SER A 210 8.72 -6.46 -1.29
C SER A 210 7.47 -7.10 -0.69
N ASN A 211 7.60 -7.78 0.46
CA ASN A 211 6.47 -8.38 1.17
C ASN A 211 5.43 -7.33 1.60
N ASP A 212 5.87 -6.17 2.10
CA ASP A 212 4.94 -5.11 2.50
C ASP A 212 4.19 -4.51 1.30
N ILE A 213 4.85 -4.39 0.15
CA ILE A 213 4.24 -3.90 -1.09
C ILE A 213 3.29 -4.94 -1.69
N GLU A 214 3.67 -6.22 -1.69
CA GLU A 214 2.83 -7.33 -2.14
C GLU A 214 1.54 -7.41 -1.32
N ASN A 215 1.62 -7.24 0.01
CA ASN A 215 0.43 -7.14 0.85
C ASN A 215 -0.52 -6.00 0.45
N VAL A 216 0.04 -4.84 0.06
CA VAL A 216 -0.78 -3.71 -0.43
C VAL A 216 -1.39 -4.04 -1.79
N LEU A 217 -0.62 -4.65 -2.69
CA LEU A 217 -1.10 -5.10 -4.00
C LEU A 217 -2.26 -6.08 -3.86
N ASP A 218 -2.14 -7.09 -3.00
CA ASP A 218 -3.19 -8.07 -2.73
C ASP A 218 -4.49 -7.41 -2.25
N MET A 219 -4.38 -6.39 -1.38
CA MET A 219 -5.52 -5.63 -0.92
C MET A 219 -6.16 -4.81 -2.03
N LEU A 220 -5.36 -4.22 -2.93
CA LEU A 220 -5.85 -3.47 -4.10
C LEU A 220 -6.55 -4.38 -5.10
N LEU A 221 -5.97 -5.53 -5.45
CA LEU A 221 -6.58 -6.52 -6.34
C LEU A 221 -7.88 -7.08 -5.75
N THR A 222 -7.91 -7.34 -4.44
CA THR A 222 -9.15 -7.73 -3.74
C THR A 222 -10.23 -6.66 -3.86
N TRP A 223 -9.83 -5.39 -3.86
CA TRP A 223 -10.76 -4.29 -4.03
C TRP A 223 -11.25 -4.17 -5.48
N GLU A 224 -10.36 -4.24 -6.45
CA GLU A 224 -10.67 -4.20 -7.89
C GLU A 224 -11.72 -5.24 -8.27
N VAL A 225 -11.47 -6.52 -7.94
CA VAL A 225 -12.43 -7.62 -8.20
C VAL A 225 -13.80 -7.33 -7.59
N ARG A 226 -13.83 -6.67 -6.43
CA ARG A 226 -15.10 -6.36 -5.77
C ARG A 226 -15.83 -5.20 -6.45
N VAL A 227 -15.10 -4.18 -6.90
CA VAL A 227 -15.65 -3.06 -7.67
C VAL A 227 -16.24 -3.58 -8.97
N ASP A 228 -15.50 -4.42 -9.71
CA ASP A 228 -15.96 -5.04 -10.96
C ASP A 228 -17.26 -5.84 -10.75
N LEU A 229 -17.33 -6.66 -9.70
CA LEU A 229 -18.55 -7.41 -9.37
C LEU A 229 -19.75 -6.49 -9.07
N CYS A 230 -19.51 -5.33 -8.46
CA CYS A 230 -20.56 -4.35 -8.20
C CYS A 230 -21.00 -3.63 -9.48
N GLU A 231 -20.07 -3.29 -10.38
CA GLU A 231 -20.34 -2.69 -11.68
C GLU A 231 -21.16 -3.65 -12.57
N GLU A 232 -20.77 -4.92 -12.66
CA GLU A 232 -21.52 -5.94 -13.41
C GLU A 232 -22.96 -6.11 -12.87
N GLN A 233 -23.12 -6.15 -11.54
CA GLN A 233 -24.44 -6.23 -10.91
C GLN A 233 -25.31 -5.00 -11.21
N ALA A 234 -24.72 -3.82 -11.35
CA ALA A 234 -25.45 -2.59 -11.70
C ALA A 234 -25.87 -2.56 -13.18
N ILE A 235 -25.14 -3.23 -14.07
CA ILE A 235 -25.47 -3.35 -15.50
C ILE A 235 -26.60 -4.37 -15.73
N HIS A 236 -26.65 -5.44 -14.92
CA HIS A 236 -27.56 -6.56 -15.12
C HIS A 236 -28.88 -6.49 -14.31
N ASN A 237 -29.06 -5.51 -13.43
CA ASN A 237 -30.29 -5.26 -12.65
C ASN A 237 -30.99 -3.97 -13.08
#